data_AF-A0AAU5WNH1-F1
#
_entry.id   AF-A0AAU5WNH1-F1
#
_cell.length_a   1.000
_cell.length_b   1.000
_cell.length_c   1.000
_cell.angle_alpha   90.00
_cell.angle_beta   90.00
_cell.angle_gamma   90.00
#
_symmetry.space_group_name_H-M   'P 1'
#
loop_
_entity.id
_entity.type
_entity.pdbx_description
1 polymer ?
#
loop_
_entity_poly.entity_id
_entity_poly.type
_entity_poly.pdbx_seq_one_letter_code
_entity_poly.pdbx_strand_id
1 'polypeptide(L)'
;MTDKLECPDCGGEGEQRIGPLRFACRFCMGRGYVGGDYEPAEDPAPGDLSRPEDTPVWDEPVMAGFPGCVTCLGAGMVVHVGDINRPTKMVESRCPACHGGPGPGLPPGTPSGR
;
A
#
# COMPACT_ATOMS: atom_id res chain seq x y z
N MET A 1 30.93 -12.75 4.34
CA MET A 1 30.15 -13.14 3.15
C MET A 1 29.00 -13.97 3.67
N THR A 2 27.86 -13.32 3.93
CA THR A 2 26.66 -13.96 4.48
C THR A 2 25.87 -14.55 3.31
N ASP A 3 25.41 -15.78 3.44
CA ASP A 3 24.70 -16.47 2.36
C ASP A 3 23.34 -15.80 2.08
N LYS A 4 22.98 -15.72 0.80
CA LYS A 4 21.67 -15.22 0.38
C LYS A 4 20.62 -16.29 0.72
N LEU A 5 19.69 -15.93 1.57
CA LEU A 5 18.56 -16.77 1.97
C LEU A 5 17.30 -16.29 1.25
N GLU A 6 16.44 -17.21 0.81
CA GLU A 6 15.15 -16.83 0.25
C GLU A 6 14.35 -15.98 1.23
N CYS A 7 13.66 -14.96 0.71
CA CYS A 7 12.87 -14.07 1.54
C CYS A 7 11.67 -14.84 2.11
N PRO A 8 11.57 -15.00 3.45
CA PRO A 8 10.51 -15.80 4.07
C PRO A 8 9.11 -15.22 3.84
N ASP A 9 9.01 -13.90 3.65
CA ASP A 9 7.73 -13.21 3.49
C ASP A 9 7.11 -13.34 2.09
N CYS A 10 7.93 -13.52 1.06
CA CYS A 10 7.45 -13.72 -0.32
C CYS A 10 7.87 -15.04 -0.94
N GLY A 11 8.52 -15.92 -0.18
CA GLY A 11 8.97 -17.23 -0.65
C GLY A 11 9.88 -17.16 -1.88
N GLY A 12 10.73 -16.13 -1.98
CA GLY A 12 11.62 -15.99 -3.15
C GLY A 12 11.10 -15.09 -4.27
N GLU A 13 9.79 -14.79 -4.31
CA GLU A 13 9.17 -14.17 -5.49
C GLU A 13 9.48 -12.67 -5.64
N GLY A 14 9.94 -12.02 -4.58
CA GLY A 14 10.18 -10.57 -4.56
C GLY A 14 8.90 -9.72 -4.60
N GLU A 15 7.72 -10.31 -4.76
CA GLU A 15 6.44 -9.61 -4.88
C GLU A 15 5.38 -10.21 -3.94
N GLN A 16 4.41 -9.39 -3.53
CA GLN A 16 3.19 -9.82 -2.85
C GLN A 16 1.96 -9.45 -3.69
N ARG A 17 0.96 -10.32 -3.71
CA ARG A 17 -0.30 -10.10 -4.43
C ARG A 17 -1.42 -9.74 -3.48
N ILE A 18 -2.12 -8.65 -3.77
CA ILE A 18 -3.40 -8.29 -3.15
C ILE A 18 -4.42 -8.16 -4.28
N GLY A 19 -5.22 -9.21 -4.48
CA GLY A 19 -6.11 -9.30 -5.64
C GLY A 19 -5.33 -9.30 -6.97
N PRO A 20 -5.67 -8.43 -7.95
CA PRO A 20 -4.93 -8.32 -9.21
C PRO A 20 -3.64 -7.50 -9.09
N LEU A 21 -3.45 -6.77 -7.99
CA LEU A 21 -2.32 -5.87 -7.80
C LEU A 21 -1.09 -6.63 -7.30
N ARG A 22 0.07 -6.27 -7.84
CA ARG A 22 1.39 -6.77 -7.43
C ARG A 22 2.16 -5.64 -6.79
N PHE A 23 2.71 -5.90 -5.62
CA PHE A 23 3.53 -4.95 -4.88
C PHE A 23 4.89 -5.59 -4.63
N ALA A 24 5.96 -4.81 -4.67
CA ALA A 24 7.25 -5.31 -4.20
C ALA A 24 7.10 -5.83 -2.76
N CYS A 25 7.64 -7.02 -2.48
CA CYS A 25 7.65 -7.59 -1.14
C CYS A 25 8.47 -6.65 -0.24
N ARG A 26 7.80 -6.07 0.76
CA ARG A 26 8.39 -5.05 1.63
C ARG A 26 9.57 -5.55 2.44
N PHE A 27 9.57 -6.83 2.83
CA PHE A 27 10.64 -7.42 3.62
C PHE A 27 11.98 -7.50 2.87
N CYS A 28 11.94 -7.84 1.56
CA CYS A 28 13.14 -7.95 0.73
C CYS A 28 13.26 -6.82 -0.31
N MET A 29 12.40 -5.82 -0.24
CA MET A 29 12.35 -4.68 -1.15
C MET A 29 12.33 -5.08 -2.64
N GLY A 30 11.58 -6.13 -2.99
CA GLY A 30 11.50 -6.57 -4.39
C GLY A 30 12.52 -7.64 -4.83
N ARG A 31 13.47 -8.01 -3.97
CA ARG A 31 14.66 -8.80 -4.38
C ARG A 31 14.47 -10.31 -4.38
N GLY A 32 13.52 -10.80 -3.59
CA GLY A 32 13.28 -12.24 -3.40
C GLY A 32 14.20 -12.93 -2.41
N TYR A 33 15.24 -12.27 -1.88
CA TYR A 33 16.16 -12.84 -0.91
C TYR A 33 16.59 -11.82 0.16
N VAL A 34 17.15 -12.31 1.26
CA VAL A 34 17.75 -11.54 2.36
C VAL A 34 19.15 -12.09 2.70
N GLY A 35 20.05 -11.24 3.17
CA GLY A 35 21.45 -11.60 3.47
C GLY A 35 22.47 -11.17 2.41
N GLY A 36 23.75 -11.27 2.75
CA GLY A 36 24.87 -10.68 1.99
C GLY A 36 25.21 -9.27 2.48
N ASP A 37 25.46 -8.33 1.58
CA ASP A 37 25.66 -6.88 1.89
C ASP A 37 24.32 -6.13 2.07
N TYR A 38 23.22 -6.86 2.29
CA TYR A 38 21.85 -6.35 2.36
C TYR A 38 21.08 -7.17 3.41
N GLU A 39 21.51 -7.07 4.66
CA GLU A 39 20.70 -7.50 5.79
C GLU A 39 19.66 -6.40 6.11
N PRO A 40 18.36 -6.69 6.26
CA PRO A 40 17.36 -5.68 6.66
C PRO A 40 17.65 -5.01 8.02
N ALA A 41 18.56 -5.58 8.81
CA ALA A 41 19.08 -5.00 10.06
C ALA A 41 20.20 -3.97 9.84
N GLU A 42 20.81 -3.96 8.65
CA GLU A 42 21.64 -2.86 8.16
C GLU A 42 20.72 -1.77 7.61
N ASP A 43 19.90 -1.21 8.50
CA ASP A 43 19.16 0.00 8.23
C ASP A 43 20.14 1.04 7.66
N PRO A 44 19.84 1.69 6.52
CA PRO A 44 20.60 2.86 6.13
C PRO A 44 20.55 3.84 7.29
N ALA A 45 21.71 4.37 7.68
CA ALA A 45 21.80 5.39 8.71
C ALA A 45 20.72 6.45 8.47
N PRO A 46 20.02 6.92 9.52
CA PRO A 46 18.91 7.86 9.37
C PRO A 46 19.35 9.07 8.53
N GLY A 47 18.86 9.16 7.29
CA GLY A 47 19.14 10.28 6.40
C GLY A 47 19.35 9.97 4.91
N ASP A 48 19.63 8.74 4.48
CA ASP A 48 20.11 8.54 3.10
C ASP A 48 19.04 8.17 2.05
N LEU A 49 17.92 7.56 2.41
CA LEU A 49 16.78 7.35 1.50
C LEU A 49 15.48 7.29 2.31
N SER A 50 14.47 8.09 1.97
CA SER A 50 13.12 7.92 2.53
C SER A 50 12.65 6.49 2.25
N ARG A 51 12.24 5.75 3.28
CA ARG A 51 11.73 4.40 3.07
C ARG A 51 10.38 4.51 2.34
N PRO A 52 10.00 3.55 1.50
CA PRO A 52 8.67 3.54 0.88
C PRO A 52 7.52 3.57 1.91
N GLU A 53 7.74 3.15 3.16
CA GLU A 53 6.76 3.32 4.25
C GLU A 53 6.62 4.76 4.76
N ASP A 54 7.60 5.62 4.50
CA ASP A 54 7.59 7.03 4.92
C ASP A 54 6.87 7.93 3.92
N THR A 55 6.72 7.48 2.67
CA THR A 55 5.97 8.19 1.64
C THR A 55 4.50 7.81 1.74
N PRO A 56 3.61 8.75 2.08
CA PRO A 56 2.20 8.46 2.04
C PRO A 56 1.77 8.06 0.64
N VAL A 57 0.82 7.13 0.52
CA VAL A 57 0.45 6.56 -0.78
C VAL A 57 -0.01 7.61 -1.79
N TRP A 58 -0.55 8.75 -1.34
CA TRP A 58 -0.97 9.87 -2.18
C TRP A 58 0.18 10.72 -2.73
N ASP A 59 1.38 10.61 -2.16
CA ASP A 59 2.59 11.31 -2.60
C ASP A 59 3.46 10.46 -3.55
N GLU A 60 3.06 9.21 -3.78
CA GLU A 60 3.74 8.32 -4.73
C GLU A 60 3.57 8.81 -6.19
N PRO A 61 4.64 8.84 -7.01
CA PRO A 61 4.57 9.32 -8.40
C PRO A 61 3.50 8.61 -9.26
N VAL A 62 3.22 7.34 -8.97
CA VAL A 62 2.18 6.57 -9.67
C VAL A 62 0.78 7.16 -9.50
N MET A 63 0.54 7.89 -8.40
CA MET A 63 -0.74 8.54 -8.15
C MET A 63 -1.05 9.69 -9.10
N ALA A 64 -0.03 10.29 -9.75
CA ALA A 64 -0.23 11.33 -10.75
C ALA A 64 -1.04 10.83 -11.97
N GLY A 65 -1.02 9.53 -12.25
CA GLY A 65 -1.78 8.89 -13.33
C GLY A 65 -3.03 8.13 -12.86
N PHE A 66 -3.40 8.21 -11.58
CA PHE A 66 -4.50 7.41 -11.05
C PHE A 66 -5.86 7.87 -11.60
N PRO A 67 -6.61 7.01 -12.31
CA PRO A 67 -7.84 7.42 -12.99
C PRO A 67 -9.04 7.57 -12.05
N GLY A 68 -8.92 7.18 -10.77
CA GLY A 68 -9.99 7.20 -9.79
C GLY A 68 -9.97 8.41 -8.86
N CYS A 69 -10.93 8.45 -7.92
CA CYS A 69 -10.89 9.44 -6.85
C CYS A 69 -9.69 9.16 -5.93
N VAL A 70 -8.70 10.07 -5.92
CA VAL A 70 -7.47 9.94 -5.13
C VAL A 70 -7.72 9.89 -3.62
N THR A 71 -8.84 10.47 -3.16
CA THR A 71 -9.20 10.51 -1.73
C THR A 71 -9.65 9.14 -1.19
N CYS A 72 -10.35 8.35 -1.98
CA CYS A 72 -10.82 7.01 -1.58
C CYS A 72 -10.17 5.88 -2.39
N LEU A 73 -9.20 6.20 -3.24
CA LEU A 73 -8.56 5.27 -4.16
C LEU A 73 -9.57 4.42 -4.97
N GLY A 74 -10.70 5.04 -5.35
CA GLY A 74 -11.77 4.37 -6.10
C GLY A 74 -12.73 3.52 -5.26
N ALA A 75 -12.54 3.41 -3.94
CA ALA A 75 -13.41 2.61 -3.06
C ALA A 75 -14.80 3.23 -2.82
N GLY A 76 -14.97 4.54 -3.08
CA GLY A 76 -16.23 5.25 -2.83
C GLY A 76 -16.55 5.51 -1.36
N MET A 77 -15.76 4.96 -0.43
CA MET A 77 -15.91 5.11 1.02
C MET A 77 -14.61 5.58 1.65
N VAL A 78 -14.70 6.22 2.81
CA VAL A 78 -13.56 6.60 3.65
C VAL A 78 -13.83 6.19 5.10
N VAL A 79 -12.77 5.92 5.84
CA VAL A 79 -12.86 5.63 7.28
C VAL A 79 -12.41 6.85 8.05
N HIS A 80 -13.29 7.39 8.88
CA HIS A 80 -12.96 8.41 9.85
C HIS A 80 -12.51 7.73 11.14
N VAL A 81 -11.22 7.83 11.42
CA VAL A 81 -10.66 7.45 12.71
C VAL A 81 -10.68 8.72 13.57
N GLY A 82 -11.43 8.72 14.67
CA GLY A 82 -11.71 9.92 15.49
C GLY A 82 -10.50 10.80 15.82
N ASP A 83 -9.89 10.63 16.98
CA ASP A 83 -8.58 11.23 17.25
C ASP A 83 -7.50 10.30 16.67
N ILE A 84 -6.66 10.78 15.76
CA ILE A 84 -5.62 9.95 15.13
C ILE A 84 -4.53 9.51 16.11
N ASN A 85 -4.28 10.29 17.17
CA ASN A 85 -3.30 9.96 18.20
C ASN A 85 -3.90 9.04 19.28
N ARG A 86 -5.23 8.99 19.39
CA ARG A 86 -5.99 8.15 20.32
C ARG A 86 -7.29 7.66 19.66
N PRO A 87 -7.22 6.71 18.73
CA PRO A 87 -8.38 6.29 17.95
C PRO A 87 -9.43 5.62 18.83
N THR A 88 -10.52 6.33 19.13
CA THR A 88 -11.62 5.84 19.98
C THR A 88 -12.82 5.32 19.19
N LYS A 89 -12.93 5.69 17.91
CA LYS A 89 -14.00 5.27 17.01
C LYS A 89 -13.54 5.24 15.56
N MET A 90 -14.03 4.26 14.81
CA MET A 90 -13.92 4.19 13.36
C MET A 90 -15.31 4.26 12.76
N VAL A 91 -15.53 5.20 11.85
CA VAL A 91 -16.82 5.36 11.18
C VAL A 91 -16.59 5.38 9.68
N GLU A 92 -17.22 4.45 8.97
CA GLU A 92 -17.26 4.46 7.52
C GLU A 92 -18.28 5.47 7.01
N SER A 93 -17.89 6.27 6.02
CA SER A 93 -18.78 7.21 5.36
C SER A 93 -18.52 7.22 3.85
N ARG A 94 -19.49 7.73 3.07
CA ARG A 94 -19.28 7.94 1.64
C ARG A 94 -18.14 8.93 1.46
N CYS A 95 -17.25 8.63 0.51
CA CYS A 95 -16.16 9.52 0.17
C CYS A 95 -16.73 10.91 -0.17
N PRO A 96 -16.32 11.98 0.53
CA PRO A 96 -16.88 13.30 0.31
C PRO A 96 -16.48 13.89 -1.05
N ALA A 97 -15.39 13.42 -1.65
CA ALA A 97 -14.90 13.91 -2.93
C ALA A 97 -15.65 13.32 -4.14
N CYS A 98 -16.03 12.04 -4.10
CA CYS A 98 -16.78 11.40 -5.19
C CYS A 98 -18.23 11.06 -4.84
N HIS A 99 -18.67 11.35 -3.61
CA HIS A 99 -19.99 11.03 -3.07
C HIS A 99 -20.36 9.53 -3.15
N GLY A 100 -19.37 8.65 -3.16
CA GLY A 100 -19.56 7.21 -3.36
C GLY A 100 -19.79 6.81 -4.82
N GLY A 101 -19.61 7.73 -5.77
CA GLY A 101 -19.63 7.43 -7.19
C GLY A 101 -18.45 6.54 -7.59
N PRO A 102 -18.66 5.62 -8.56
CA PRO A 102 -17.56 4.83 -9.11
C PRO A 102 -16.57 5.80 -9.76
N GLY A 103 -15.29 5.68 -9.40
CA GLY A 103 -14.25 6.38 -10.17
C GLY A 103 -14.29 5.94 -11.64
N PRO A 104 -13.70 6.70 -12.58
CA PRO A 104 -13.63 6.41 -14.02
C PRO A 104 -13.08 5.04 -14.48
N GLY A 105 -12.97 4.03 -13.62
CA GLY A 105 -12.40 2.72 -13.96
C GLY A 105 -12.98 1.52 -13.21
N LEU A 106 -14.02 1.67 -12.37
CA LEU A 106 -14.74 0.49 -11.88
C LEU A 106 -15.88 0.13 -12.85
N PRO A 107 -15.91 -1.08 -13.45
CA PRO A 107 -17.12 -1.56 -14.10
C PRO A 107 -18.27 -1.54 -13.09
N PRO A 108 -19.53 -1.29 -13.50
CA PRO A 108 -20.66 -1.27 -12.60
C PRO A 108 -20.78 -2.64 -11.91
N GLY A 109 -20.29 -2.69 -10.67
CA GLY A 109 -20.36 -3.85 -9.80
C GLY A 109 -21.80 -4.06 -9.37
N THR A 110 -22.28 -5.26 -9.65
CA THR A 110 -23.56 -5.86 -9.30
C THR A 110 -24.13 -5.36 -7.96
N PRO A 111 -25.43 -5.02 -7.87
CA PRO A 111 -26.04 -4.71 -6.58
C PRO A 111 -25.84 -5.89 -5.61
N SER A 112 -25.17 -5.62 -4.48
CA SER A 112 -25.21 -6.53 -3.33
C SER A 112 -26.65 -6.53 -2.82
N GLY A 113 -27.36 -7.62 -3.14
CA GLY A 113 -28.72 -7.86 -2.69
C GLY A 113 -28.82 -7.82 -1.16
N ARG A 114 -29.89 -7.20 -0.68
CA ARG A 114 -30.56 -7.57 0.57
C ARG A 114 -31.88 -8.22 0.20
#